data_AF-A0A0M3KBD8-F1
#
_entry.id   AF-A0A0M3KBD8-F1
#
_cell.length_a   1.000
_cell.length_b   1.000
_cell.length_c   1.000
_cell.angle_alpha   90.00
_cell.angle_beta   90.00
_cell.angle_gamma   90.00
#
_symmetry.space_group_name_H-M   'P 1'
#
loop_
_entity.id
_entity.type
_entity.pdbx_description
1 polymer ?
#
loop_
_entity_poly.entity_id
_entity_poly.type
_entity_poly.pdbx_seq_one_letter_code
_entity_poly.pdbx_strand_id
1 'polypeptide(L)'
;MGGKVLIPTEENIRHLNAARLAADVCGVPTIIVARTDAESARLLTSDVDERDHQYIDRQAGRTSEGFYRLKNETALQYCIERAIHYAPYCDLIWMETSHPTLSDAREFAEGVRKEHPDKMFAYNCSPSFNWRKHLRPVDLEKFQKELGAMGFKYQFITLAGYHCNSFSIYDLARNYRERGMAAYSELQQQEFDSEKHGYSAVKHQREVGTGYFDQVANAVSGGKSSTVALSGSTEDQQFFDKPHTVTAPPDEDEILTMTAVEKEGDEKILTPDAMRFLKKLHQKFDSRRLQLLAKRRIVQASIDNSEYFPDFNPETKALREDLSWTGAVIPNDLLDRRVEITGPTDRKMVINALNSGAKVFMADFEDSNTPSWRNQLEGQMNLYDAVRGDISYTHPTTKKEYSLNKNHAGDCFNSYYS
;
A
#
# COMPACT_ATOMS: atom_id res chain seq x y z
N MET A 1 4.09 4.71 34.86
CA MET A 1 3.07 5.70 35.28
C MET A 1 3.31 6.10 36.74
N GLY A 2 2.99 7.34 37.10
CA GLY A 2 3.00 7.79 38.50
C GLY A 2 1.76 7.33 39.29
N GLY A 3 1.66 7.69 40.56
CA GLY A 3 0.48 7.46 41.38
C GLY A 3 0.24 5.99 41.80
N LYS A 4 1.26 5.14 41.73
CA LYS A 4 1.14 3.73 42.16
C LYS A 4 0.98 3.62 43.68
N VAL A 5 0.05 2.77 44.10
CA VAL A 5 -0.21 2.42 45.50
C VAL A 5 0.09 0.94 45.68
N LEU A 6 1.02 0.60 46.58
CA LEU A 6 1.31 -0.77 46.94
C LEU A 6 0.24 -1.32 47.90
N ILE A 7 0.04 -2.63 47.85
CA ILE A 7 -0.60 -3.41 48.92
C ILE A 7 0.46 -3.97 49.87
N PRO A 8 0.11 -4.34 51.12
CA PRO A 8 1.03 -4.96 52.06
C PRO A 8 1.69 -6.22 51.49
N THR A 9 2.89 -6.52 51.97
CA THR A 9 3.66 -7.69 51.52
C THR A 9 2.86 -8.99 51.67
N GLU A 10 2.19 -9.19 52.80
CA GLU A 10 1.32 -10.35 53.07
C GLU A 10 0.16 -10.47 52.08
N GLU A 11 -0.44 -9.35 51.70
CA GLU A 11 -1.57 -9.35 50.77
C GLU A 11 -1.15 -9.85 49.38
N ASN A 12 0.03 -9.42 48.91
CA ASN A 12 0.57 -9.92 47.64
C ASN A 12 0.94 -11.42 47.72
N ILE A 13 1.44 -11.90 48.86
CA ILE A 13 1.68 -13.34 49.09
C ILE A 13 0.37 -14.14 49.02
N ARG A 14 -0.74 -13.62 49.55
CA ARG A 14 -2.07 -14.25 49.41
C ARG A 14 -2.49 -14.35 47.95
N HIS A 15 -2.24 -13.32 47.13
CA HIS A 15 -2.53 -13.37 45.70
C HIS A 15 -1.68 -14.43 44.97
N LEU A 16 -0.39 -14.53 45.29
CA LEU A 16 0.49 -15.56 44.72
C LEU A 16 0.03 -16.98 45.11
N ASN A 17 -0.34 -17.20 46.38
CA ASN A 17 -0.91 -18.47 46.83
C ASN A 17 -2.24 -18.80 46.16
N ALA A 18 -3.13 -17.81 45.99
CA ALA A 18 -4.39 -18.00 45.28
C ALA A 18 -4.15 -18.38 43.80
N ALA A 19 -3.18 -17.76 43.13
CA ALA A 19 -2.78 -18.12 41.78
C ALA A 19 -2.22 -19.55 41.70
N ARG A 20 -1.42 -19.98 42.68
CA ARG A 20 -0.92 -21.36 42.76
C ARG A 20 -2.05 -22.37 42.99
N LEU A 21 -2.95 -22.09 43.95
CA LEU A 21 -4.12 -22.94 44.20
C LEU A 21 -4.97 -23.10 42.94
N ALA A 22 -5.17 -22.03 42.17
CA ALA A 22 -5.91 -22.10 40.91
C ALA A 22 -5.22 -23.04 39.89
N ALA A 23 -3.89 -22.96 39.77
CA ALA A 23 -3.12 -23.84 38.89
C ALA A 23 -3.18 -25.31 39.35
N ASP A 24 -3.06 -25.55 40.66
CA ASP A 24 -3.10 -26.88 41.27
C ASP A 24 -4.48 -27.54 41.11
N VAL A 25 -5.57 -26.80 41.32
CA VAL A 25 -6.95 -27.27 41.10
C VAL A 25 -7.19 -27.64 39.64
N CYS A 26 -6.61 -26.87 38.71
CA CYS A 26 -6.67 -27.17 37.28
C CYS A 26 -5.71 -28.30 36.86
N GLY A 27 -4.83 -28.78 37.74
CA GLY A 27 -3.86 -29.83 37.44
C GLY A 27 -2.80 -29.43 36.42
N VAL A 28 -2.47 -28.13 36.34
CA VAL A 28 -1.49 -27.60 35.36
C VAL A 28 -0.32 -26.90 36.07
N PRO A 29 0.94 -27.15 35.64
CA PRO A 29 2.12 -26.54 36.26
C PRO A 29 2.35 -25.11 35.73
N THR A 30 1.36 -24.23 35.91
CA THR A 30 1.44 -22.84 35.44
C THR A 30 2.59 -22.10 36.12
N ILE A 31 3.40 -21.41 35.32
CA ILE A 31 4.48 -20.55 35.80
C ILE A 31 3.89 -19.27 36.41
N ILE A 32 4.26 -18.97 37.65
CA ILE A 32 3.83 -17.78 38.39
C ILE A 32 4.99 -16.79 38.47
N VAL A 33 4.76 -15.55 38.02
CA VAL A 33 5.73 -14.46 38.10
C VAL A 33 5.27 -13.44 39.14
N ALA A 34 6.04 -13.27 40.21
CA ALA A 34 5.77 -12.22 41.21
C ALA A 34 6.38 -10.90 40.76
N ARG A 35 5.55 -9.87 40.59
CA ARG A 35 5.98 -8.52 40.25
C ARG A 35 5.96 -7.62 41.48
N THR A 36 6.98 -6.78 41.64
CA THR A 36 6.98 -5.66 42.60
C THR A 36 7.12 -4.33 41.87
N ASP A 37 6.36 -3.33 42.33
CA ASP A 37 6.34 -1.96 41.83
C ASP A 37 6.96 -0.96 42.82
N ALA A 38 7.61 -1.46 43.87
CA ALA A 38 8.08 -0.64 44.99
C ALA A 38 9.16 0.39 44.61
N GLU A 39 9.86 0.23 43.48
CA GLU A 39 10.87 1.17 43.00
C GLU A 39 10.28 2.56 42.74
N SER A 40 9.14 2.61 42.05
CA SER A 40 8.51 3.87 41.64
C SER A 40 7.24 4.19 42.43
N ALA A 41 6.72 3.25 43.22
CA ALA A 41 5.53 3.49 44.03
C ALA A 41 5.84 4.44 45.19
N ARG A 42 4.87 5.30 45.52
CA ARG A 42 5.03 6.33 46.57
C ARG A 42 4.01 6.21 47.68
N LEU A 43 3.11 5.24 47.57
CA LEU A 43 1.98 5.04 48.45
C LEU A 43 1.83 3.57 48.82
N LEU A 44 1.29 3.30 50.00
CA LEU A 44 0.96 1.96 50.52
C LEU A 44 -0.43 2.02 51.17
N THR A 45 -1.28 1.02 50.93
CA THR A 45 -2.66 1.02 51.43
C THR A 45 -2.75 0.94 52.95
N SER A 46 -1.91 0.12 53.59
CA SER A 46 -1.97 -0.15 55.04
C SER A 46 -0.58 -0.48 55.59
N ASP A 47 -0.33 -0.11 56.85
CA ASP A 47 0.85 -0.51 57.60
C ASP A 47 0.59 -1.75 58.48
N VAL A 48 -0.39 -2.59 58.12
CA VAL A 48 -0.71 -3.82 58.89
C VAL A 48 0.42 -4.85 58.89
N ASP A 49 1.31 -4.81 57.90
CA ASP A 49 2.43 -5.74 57.77
C ASP A 49 3.74 -5.11 58.27
N GLU A 50 4.32 -5.68 59.33
CA GLU A 50 5.54 -5.18 59.98
C GLU A 50 6.74 -5.11 59.02
N ARG A 51 6.79 -5.99 58.00
CA ARG A 51 7.87 -6.00 57.00
C ARG A 51 7.93 -4.70 56.20
N ASP A 52 6.79 -4.04 56.03
CA ASP A 52 6.67 -2.81 55.25
C ASP A 52 7.01 -1.56 56.09
N HIS A 53 7.01 -1.63 57.43
CA HIS A 53 7.09 -0.46 58.33
C HIS A 53 8.32 0.40 58.13
N GLN A 54 9.48 -0.22 57.91
CA GLN A 54 10.76 0.49 57.75
C GLN A 54 10.79 1.40 56.51
N TYR A 55 9.93 1.12 55.52
CA TYR A 55 9.84 1.84 54.26
C TYR A 55 8.80 2.96 54.27
N ILE A 56 7.99 3.06 55.33
CA ILE A 56 6.97 4.10 55.48
C ILE A 56 7.60 5.38 56.02
N ASP A 57 7.33 6.50 55.35
CA ASP A 57 7.60 7.83 55.86
C ASP A 57 6.46 8.25 56.80
N ARG A 58 6.63 7.93 58.08
CA ARG A 58 5.66 8.29 59.13
C ARG A 58 5.60 9.79 59.39
N GLN A 59 6.63 10.56 59.03
CA GLN A 59 6.65 12.02 59.23
C GLN A 59 5.80 12.73 58.18
N ALA A 60 5.79 12.22 56.95
CA ALA A 60 4.97 12.77 55.87
C ALA A 60 3.45 12.53 56.04
N GLY A 61 3.05 11.79 57.07
CA GLY A 61 1.64 11.50 57.37
C GLY A 61 0.96 10.65 56.29
N ARG A 62 -0.38 10.64 56.32
CA ARG A 62 -1.20 9.94 55.32
C ARG A 62 -1.75 10.89 54.27
N THR A 63 -2.12 10.37 53.11
CA THR A 63 -2.87 11.12 52.09
C THR A 63 -4.32 11.37 52.52
N SER A 64 -5.05 12.22 51.79
CA SER A 64 -6.49 12.45 52.00
C SER A 64 -7.33 11.18 51.85
N GLU A 65 -6.91 10.26 51.00
CA GLU A 65 -7.52 8.94 50.78
C GLU A 65 -7.13 7.93 51.88
N GLY A 66 -6.19 8.29 52.76
CA GLY A 66 -5.74 7.44 53.86
C GLY A 66 -4.51 6.58 53.56
N PHE A 67 -3.82 6.75 52.43
CA PHE A 67 -2.63 5.97 52.09
C PHE A 67 -1.40 6.43 52.88
N TYR A 68 -0.54 5.48 53.25
CA TYR A 68 0.78 5.74 53.80
C TYR A 68 1.74 6.17 52.70
N ARG A 69 2.68 7.08 53.02
CA ARG A 69 3.73 7.52 52.10
C ARG A 69 4.97 6.67 52.26
N LEU A 70 5.63 6.35 51.14
CA LEU A 70 6.85 5.54 51.13
C LEU A 70 8.09 6.42 50.93
N LYS A 71 9.19 6.02 51.56
CA LYS A 71 10.52 6.62 51.42
C LYS A 71 11.09 6.35 50.02
N ASN A 72 11.75 7.35 49.43
CA ASN A 72 12.34 7.21 48.09
C ASN A 72 13.72 6.56 48.15
N GLU A 73 14.49 6.91 49.17
CA GLU A 73 15.88 6.52 49.39
C GLU A 73 16.07 5.02 49.63
N THR A 74 15.01 4.30 50.01
CA THR A 74 15.04 2.86 50.27
C THR A 74 14.29 2.03 49.22
N ALA A 75 13.91 2.63 48.09
CA ALA A 75 13.02 1.98 47.12
C ALA A 75 13.58 0.68 46.51
N LEU A 76 14.88 0.65 46.18
CA LEU A 76 15.53 -0.57 45.67
C LEU A 76 15.63 -1.66 46.74
N GLN A 77 16.05 -1.31 47.96
CA GLN A 77 16.07 -2.25 49.09
C GLN A 77 14.68 -2.82 49.36
N TYR A 78 13.64 -2.00 49.27
CA TYR A 78 12.26 -2.45 49.46
C TYR A 78 11.84 -3.46 48.38
N CYS A 79 12.28 -3.27 47.14
CA CYS A 79 12.06 -4.26 46.08
C CYS A 79 12.75 -5.60 46.40
N ILE A 80 13.99 -5.55 46.90
CA ILE A 80 14.76 -6.74 47.26
C ILE A 80 14.07 -7.50 48.40
N GLU A 81 13.69 -6.84 49.49
CA GLU A 81 12.99 -7.51 50.62
C GLU A 81 11.65 -8.10 50.19
N ARG A 82 10.85 -7.35 49.41
CA ARG A 82 9.60 -7.87 48.86
C ARG A 82 9.84 -9.10 47.99
N ALA A 83 10.85 -9.06 47.14
CA ALA A 83 11.24 -10.18 46.29
C ALA A 83 11.66 -11.41 47.11
N ILE A 84 12.46 -11.24 48.17
CA ILE A 84 12.83 -12.32 49.10
C ILE A 84 11.56 -12.95 49.70
N HIS A 85 10.61 -12.14 50.17
CA HIS A 85 9.37 -12.66 50.74
C HIS A 85 8.44 -13.33 49.71
N TYR A 86 8.47 -12.89 48.44
CA TYR A 86 7.68 -13.50 47.37
C TYR A 86 8.30 -14.77 46.81
N ALA A 87 9.62 -14.96 46.95
CA ALA A 87 10.38 -16.02 46.33
C ALA A 87 9.84 -17.45 46.58
N PRO A 88 9.35 -17.82 47.77
CA PRO A 88 8.78 -19.16 47.98
C PRO A 88 7.47 -19.43 47.23
N TYR A 89 6.79 -18.37 46.77
CA TYR A 89 5.43 -18.43 46.23
C TYR A 89 5.36 -18.18 44.71
N CYS A 90 6.51 -18.09 44.04
CA CYS A 90 6.60 -17.84 42.60
C CYS A 90 7.80 -18.52 41.95
N ASP A 91 7.69 -18.73 40.65
CA ASP A 91 8.72 -19.37 39.83
C ASP A 91 9.75 -18.33 39.35
N LEU A 92 9.30 -17.12 39.00
CA LEU A 92 10.15 -15.99 38.65
C LEU A 92 9.76 -14.72 39.42
N ILE A 93 10.71 -13.81 39.60
CA ILE A 93 10.48 -12.48 40.19
C ILE A 93 10.82 -11.38 39.20
N TRP A 94 9.99 -10.35 39.14
CA TRP A 94 10.17 -9.15 38.34
C TRP A 94 10.08 -7.89 39.20
N MET A 95 11.13 -7.07 39.17
CA MET A 95 11.09 -5.69 39.66
C MET A 95 10.84 -4.74 38.49
N GLU A 96 9.77 -3.94 38.53
CA GLU A 96 9.62 -2.83 37.59
C GLU A 96 10.64 -1.73 37.93
N THR A 97 11.27 -1.14 36.91
CA THR A 97 12.30 -0.10 37.10
C THR A 97 11.95 1.17 36.35
N SER A 98 12.45 2.32 36.82
CA SER A 98 12.27 3.60 36.13
C SER A 98 13.29 3.82 35.00
N HIS A 99 14.40 3.07 34.99
CA HIS A 99 15.49 3.20 34.02
C HIS A 99 16.05 1.83 33.61
N PRO A 100 16.59 1.69 32.37
CA PRO A 100 17.25 0.47 31.92
C PRO A 100 18.69 0.39 32.45
N THR A 101 18.84 0.19 33.77
CA THR A 101 20.14 0.19 34.45
C THR A 101 20.59 -1.23 34.80
N LEU A 102 21.76 -1.64 34.31
CA LEU A 102 22.32 -2.97 34.60
C LEU A 102 22.89 -3.09 36.03
N SER A 103 23.34 -1.99 36.65
CA SER A 103 23.78 -2.01 38.06
C SER A 103 22.63 -2.34 39.00
N ASP A 104 21.48 -1.70 38.81
CA ASP A 104 20.30 -1.92 39.66
C ASP A 104 19.76 -3.34 39.48
N ALA A 105 19.78 -3.84 38.24
CA ALA A 105 19.42 -5.22 37.93
C ALA A 105 20.35 -6.23 38.62
N ARG A 106 21.66 -5.94 38.66
CA ARG A 106 22.67 -6.75 39.34
C ARG A 106 22.46 -6.74 40.85
N GLU A 107 22.32 -5.55 41.45
CA GLU A 107 22.10 -5.39 42.89
C GLU A 107 20.83 -6.11 43.34
N PHE A 108 19.75 -5.98 42.57
CA PHE A 108 18.50 -6.69 42.83
C PHE A 108 18.69 -8.22 42.78
N ALA A 109 19.27 -8.74 41.70
CA ALA A 109 19.46 -10.18 41.53
C ALA A 109 20.40 -10.78 42.58
N GLU A 110 21.51 -10.11 42.90
CA GLU A 110 22.45 -10.53 43.93
C GLU A 110 21.83 -10.43 45.33
N GLY A 111 21.06 -9.39 45.61
CA GLY A 111 20.33 -9.21 46.86
C GLY A 111 19.36 -10.36 47.15
N VAL A 112 18.53 -10.71 46.18
CA VAL A 112 17.57 -11.82 46.33
C VAL A 112 18.28 -13.18 46.41
N ARG A 113 19.36 -13.38 45.66
CA ARG A 113 20.10 -14.65 45.63
C ARG A 113 20.91 -14.96 46.89
N LYS A 114 21.16 -13.97 47.74
CA LYS A 114 21.72 -14.22 49.08
C LYS A 114 20.83 -15.17 49.88
N GLU A 115 19.51 -15.01 49.76
CA GLU A 115 18.52 -15.85 50.45
C GLU A 115 17.96 -16.97 49.56
N HIS A 116 17.88 -16.74 48.25
CA HIS A 116 17.33 -17.70 47.28
C HIS A 116 18.27 -17.91 46.08
N PRO A 117 19.36 -18.69 46.22
CA PRO A 117 20.44 -18.79 45.23
C PRO A 117 19.97 -19.17 43.82
N ASP A 118 19.00 -20.08 43.71
CA ASP A 118 18.51 -20.61 42.44
C ASP A 118 17.39 -19.78 41.81
N LYS A 119 16.99 -18.66 42.43
CA LYS A 119 15.85 -17.88 41.93
C LYS A 119 16.13 -17.32 40.54
N MET A 120 15.12 -17.45 39.67
CA MET A 120 15.10 -16.88 38.33
C MET A 120 14.34 -15.56 38.32
N PHE A 121 14.76 -14.67 37.42
CA PHE A 121 14.18 -13.34 37.31
C PHE A 121 13.57 -13.09 35.94
N ALA A 122 12.67 -12.12 35.90
CA ALA A 122 12.11 -11.59 34.68
C ALA A 122 12.39 -10.08 34.57
N TYR A 123 12.64 -9.59 33.34
CA TYR A 123 12.99 -8.20 33.08
C TYR A 123 12.11 -7.61 31.97
N ASN A 124 11.48 -6.47 32.26
CA ASN A 124 10.76 -5.69 31.27
C ASN A 124 11.72 -4.74 30.55
N CYS A 125 12.05 -5.06 29.31
CA CYS A 125 12.72 -4.15 28.38
C CYS A 125 11.69 -3.11 27.87
N SER A 126 11.30 -2.21 28.77
CA SER A 126 10.14 -1.33 28.58
C SER A 126 10.32 -0.32 27.44
N PRO A 127 9.34 -0.18 26.53
CA PRO A 127 9.28 0.95 25.60
C PRO A 127 8.99 2.30 26.26
N SER A 128 8.60 2.32 27.54
CA SER A 128 8.50 3.57 28.30
C SER A 128 9.87 4.20 28.57
N PHE A 129 10.97 3.46 28.37
CA PHE A 129 12.32 4.01 28.42
C PHE A 129 12.67 4.71 27.10
N ASN A 130 13.28 5.88 27.19
CA ASN A 130 13.99 6.45 26.05
C ASN A 130 15.38 5.80 25.94
N TRP A 131 15.45 4.63 25.31
CA TRP A 131 16.66 3.79 25.25
C TRP A 131 17.93 4.55 24.82
N ARG A 132 17.85 5.34 23.74
CA ARG A 132 19.00 6.11 23.22
C ARG A 132 19.42 7.29 24.11
N LYS A 133 18.51 7.78 24.97
CA LYS A 133 18.86 8.80 25.98
C LYS A 133 19.66 8.21 27.14
N HIS A 134 19.48 6.91 27.42
CA HIS A 134 20.09 6.25 28.57
C HIS A 134 21.31 5.38 28.23
N LEU A 135 21.34 4.77 27.04
CA LEU A 135 22.36 3.78 26.68
C LEU A 135 22.99 4.07 25.32
N ARG A 136 24.29 3.77 25.20
CA ARG A 136 25.02 3.83 23.93
C ARG A 136 24.65 2.62 23.07
N PRO A 137 24.78 2.71 21.73
CA PRO A 137 24.43 1.59 20.84
C PRO A 137 25.14 0.27 21.19
N VAL A 138 26.43 0.30 21.56
CA VAL A 138 27.17 -0.91 21.96
C VAL A 138 26.64 -1.54 23.25
N ASP A 139 26.04 -0.75 24.14
CA ASP A 139 25.45 -1.25 25.38
C ASP A 139 24.05 -1.83 25.11
N LEU A 140 23.29 -1.25 24.16
CA LEU A 140 21.99 -1.77 23.72
C LEU A 140 22.11 -3.18 23.14
N GLU A 141 23.12 -3.43 22.31
CA GLU A 141 23.37 -4.75 21.70
C GLU A 141 23.65 -5.86 22.74
N LYS A 142 24.21 -5.49 23.89
CA LYS A 142 24.62 -6.44 24.94
C LYS A 142 23.63 -6.53 26.10
N PHE A 143 22.71 -5.58 26.22
CA PHE A 143 21.84 -5.40 27.39
C PHE A 143 21.15 -6.70 27.83
N GLN A 144 20.45 -7.37 26.91
CA GLN A 144 19.74 -8.62 27.22
C GLN A 144 20.67 -9.78 27.56
N LYS A 145 21.85 -9.85 26.91
CA LYS A 145 22.85 -10.87 27.18
C LYS A 145 23.42 -10.73 28.58
N GLU A 146 23.69 -9.50 29.02
CA GLU A 146 24.18 -9.22 30.37
C GLU A 146 23.12 -9.52 31.43
N LEU A 147 21.87 -9.12 31.20
CA LEU A 147 20.74 -9.53 32.04
C LEU A 147 20.60 -11.06 32.15
N GLY A 148 20.76 -11.77 31.03
CA GLY A 148 20.69 -13.23 30.99
C GLY A 148 21.77 -13.91 31.85
N ALA A 149 22.98 -13.33 31.88
CA ALA A 149 24.08 -13.76 32.74
C ALA A 149 23.80 -13.51 34.23
N MET A 150 23.06 -12.44 34.56
CA MET A 150 22.64 -12.14 35.93
C MET A 150 21.48 -13.01 36.42
N GLY A 151 20.78 -13.74 35.54
CA GLY A 151 19.68 -14.62 35.93
C GLY A 151 18.28 -14.16 35.50
N PHE A 152 18.19 -13.08 34.72
CA PHE A 152 16.93 -12.67 34.08
C PHE A 152 16.65 -13.57 32.88
N LYS A 153 15.99 -14.70 33.14
CA LYS A 153 15.75 -15.78 32.16
C LYS A 153 14.53 -15.52 31.29
N TYR A 154 13.61 -14.68 31.74
CA TYR A 154 12.49 -14.21 30.92
C TYR A 154 12.61 -12.71 30.68
N GLN A 155 12.78 -12.29 29.43
CA GLN A 155 12.97 -10.89 29.06
C GLN A 155 11.99 -10.54 27.97
N PHE A 156 11.28 -9.43 28.11
CA PHE A 156 10.16 -9.10 27.22
C PHE A 156 10.04 -7.58 27.01
N ILE A 157 9.55 -7.20 25.83
CA ILE A 157 9.23 -5.82 25.48
C ILE A 157 7.70 -5.68 25.54
N THR A 158 7.20 -5.09 26.62
CA THR A 158 5.76 -5.01 26.92
C THR A 158 4.92 -4.41 25.80
N LEU A 159 5.35 -3.30 25.20
CA LEU A 159 4.57 -2.54 24.21
C LEU A 159 5.09 -2.70 22.78
N ALA A 160 5.85 -3.76 22.47
CA ALA A 160 6.39 -3.99 21.13
C ALA A 160 5.28 -4.01 20.07
N GLY A 161 4.20 -4.78 20.30
CA GLY A 161 3.08 -4.86 19.37
C GLY A 161 2.39 -3.52 19.12
N TYR A 162 2.19 -2.71 20.18
CA TYR A 162 1.60 -1.37 20.04
C TYR A 162 2.48 -0.47 19.17
N HIS A 163 3.78 -0.35 19.50
CA HIS A 163 4.68 0.53 18.75
C HIS A 163 4.88 0.08 17.30
N CYS A 164 5.08 -1.23 17.07
CA CYS A 164 5.24 -1.77 15.73
C CYS A 164 4.00 -1.53 14.87
N ASN A 165 2.80 -1.86 15.38
CA ASN A 165 1.55 -1.70 14.64
C ASN A 165 1.19 -0.23 14.42
N SER A 166 1.25 0.61 15.47
CA SER A 166 0.89 2.02 15.34
C SER A 166 1.84 2.76 14.39
N PHE A 167 3.14 2.48 14.45
CA PHE A 167 4.09 3.13 13.55
C PHE A 167 3.98 2.64 12.11
N SER A 168 3.86 1.32 11.88
CA SER A 168 3.76 0.77 10.52
C SER A 168 2.51 1.30 9.80
N ILE A 169 1.37 1.35 10.49
CA ILE A 169 0.12 1.88 9.92
C ILE A 169 0.20 3.39 9.71
N TYR A 170 0.77 4.14 10.65
CA TYR A 170 0.96 5.58 10.49
C TYR A 170 1.84 5.91 9.27
N ASP A 171 2.98 5.21 9.14
CA ASP A 171 3.91 5.45 8.04
C ASP A 171 3.30 5.06 6.69
N LEU A 172 2.65 3.90 6.61
CA LEU A 172 1.92 3.48 5.42
C LEU A 172 0.83 4.49 5.04
N ALA A 173 -0.03 4.91 5.98
CA ALA A 173 -1.12 5.86 5.70
C ALA A 173 -0.60 7.22 5.22
N ARG A 174 0.47 7.73 5.84
CA ARG A 174 1.13 8.98 5.45
C ARG A 174 1.69 8.89 4.03
N ASN A 175 2.43 7.83 3.72
CA ASN A 175 3.04 7.64 2.41
C ASN A 175 1.98 7.33 1.32
N TYR A 176 0.92 6.60 1.67
CA TYR A 176 -0.18 6.27 0.76
C TYR A 176 -0.97 7.52 0.36
N ARG A 177 -1.17 8.47 1.29
CA ARG A 177 -1.77 9.78 0.96
C ARG A 177 -0.97 10.54 -0.09
N GLU A 178 0.35 10.42 -0.09
CA GLU A 178 1.25 11.18 -0.96
C GLU A 178 1.56 10.47 -2.29
N ARG A 179 1.67 9.14 -2.29
CA ARG A 179 2.19 8.34 -3.41
C ARG A 179 1.26 7.20 -3.84
N GLY A 180 0.09 7.06 -3.22
CA GLY A 180 -0.89 6.02 -3.52
C GLY A 180 -0.27 4.62 -3.50
N MET A 181 -0.59 3.82 -4.53
CA MET A 181 -0.16 2.42 -4.64
C MET A 181 1.35 2.21 -4.64
N ALA A 182 2.17 3.21 -4.98
CA ALA A 182 3.63 3.09 -4.90
C ALA A 182 4.09 2.82 -3.46
N ALA A 183 3.46 3.47 -2.47
CA ALA A 183 3.79 3.25 -1.05
C ALA A 183 3.39 1.84 -0.56
N TYR A 184 2.27 1.31 -1.06
CA TYR A 184 1.84 -0.05 -0.73
C TYR A 184 2.72 -1.10 -1.42
N SER A 185 3.08 -0.87 -2.69
CA SER A 185 3.98 -1.75 -3.44
C SER A 185 5.35 -1.86 -2.78
N GLU A 186 5.90 -0.77 -2.22
CA GLU A 186 7.14 -0.81 -1.44
C GLU A 186 7.05 -1.71 -0.21
N LEU A 187 5.94 -1.64 0.54
CA LEU A 187 5.69 -2.57 1.65
C LEU A 187 5.63 -4.02 1.14
N GLN A 188 4.93 -4.27 0.05
CA GLN A 188 4.82 -5.61 -0.55
C GLN A 188 6.19 -6.14 -1.02
N GLN A 189 7.06 -5.29 -1.59
CA GLN A 189 8.42 -5.68 -1.97
C GLN A 189 9.28 -6.00 -0.73
N GLN A 190 9.11 -5.25 0.37
CA GLN A 190 9.77 -5.59 1.64
C GLN A 190 9.31 -6.94 2.19
N GLU A 191 8.03 -7.31 2.01
CA GLU A 191 7.51 -8.63 2.36
C GLU A 191 8.15 -9.74 1.51
N PHE A 192 8.23 -9.57 0.19
CA PHE A 192 8.91 -10.51 -0.71
C PHE A 192 10.40 -10.66 -0.35
N ASP A 193 11.11 -9.55 -0.15
CA ASP A 193 12.53 -9.55 0.23
C ASP A 193 12.78 -10.25 1.57
N SER A 194 11.76 -10.31 2.44
CA SER A 194 11.83 -10.95 3.75
C SER A 194 11.56 -12.46 3.70
N GLU A 195 11.05 -13.02 2.59
CA GLU A 195 10.83 -14.47 2.47
C GLU A 195 12.12 -15.27 2.66
N LYS A 196 13.27 -14.73 2.20
CA LYS A 196 14.60 -15.33 2.41
C LYS A 196 15.01 -15.44 3.89
N HIS A 197 14.34 -14.71 4.77
CA HIS A 197 14.52 -14.75 6.22
C HIS A 197 13.42 -15.54 6.95
N GLY A 198 12.51 -16.19 6.21
CA GLY A 198 11.43 -17.01 6.75
C GLY A 198 10.09 -16.29 6.92
N TYR A 199 9.94 -15.06 6.41
CA TYR A 199 8.62 -14.40 6.35
C TYR A 199 7.71 -15.14 5.35
N SER A 200 6.43 -15.30 5.68
CA SER A 200 5.53 -16.11 4.87
C SER A 200 4.15 -15.52 4.62
N ALA A 201 3.83 -14.40 5.26
CA ALA A 201 2.50 -13.80 5.23
C ALA A 201 2.21 -12.99 3.95
N VAL A 202 3.19 -12.82 3.05
CA VAL A 202 2.95 -12.28 1.71
C VAL A 202 1.92 -13.14 0.94
N LYS A 203 1.93 -14.44 1.20
CA LYS A 203 0.92 -15.44 0.79
C LYS A 203 -0.16 -15.54 1.87
N HIS A 204 -0.92 -14.46 2.02
CA HIS A 204 -1.84 -14.25 3.12
C HIS A 204 -3.00 -15.26 3.18
N GLN A 205 -3.47 -15.81 2.05
CA GLN A 205 -4.51 -16.85 2.02
C GLN A 205 -3.99 -18.14 2.65
N ARG A 206 -2.79 -18.59 2.27
CA ARG A 206 -2.11 -19.72 2.92
C ARG A 206 -1.92 -19.45 4.41
N GLU A 207 -1.44 -18.26 4.77
CA GLU A 207 -1.10 -17.88 6.15
C GLU A 207 -2.31 -17.96 7.09
N VAL A 208 -3.50 -17.56 6.64
CA VAL A 208 -4.75 -17.66 7.43
C VAL A 208 -5.42 -19.04 7.37
N GLY A 209 -4.77 -20.02 6.72
CA GLY A 209 -5.19 -21.41 6.75
C GLY A 209 -6.12 -21.84 5.62
N THR A 210 -6.23 -21.10 4.51
CA THR A 210 -7.11 -21.50 3.38
C THR A 210 -6.81 -22.92 2.90
N GLY A 211 -5.52 -23.27 2.73
CA GLY A 211 -5.12 -24.64 2.35
C GLY A 211 -5.46 -25.71 3.39
N TYR A 212 -5.49 -25.36 4.69
CA TYR A 212 -5.93 -26.27 5.75
C TYR A 212 -7.42 -26.57 5.61
N PHE A 213 -8.25 -25.55 5.41
CA PHE A 213 -9.69 -25.74 5.22
C PHE A 213 -10.03 -26.46 3.90
N ASP A 214 -9.23 -26.30 2.85
CA ASP A 214 -9.35 -27.11 1.63
C ASP A 214 -9.10 -28.60 1.89
N GLN A 215 -8.11 -28.95 2.72
CA GLN A 215 -7.88 -30.34 3.13
C GLN A 215 -9.05 -30.90 3.94
N VAL A 216 -9.63 -30.10 4.84
CA VAL A 216 -10.84 -30.48 5.57
C VAL A 216 -12.01 -30.74 4.60
N ALA A 217 -12.25 -29.85 3.63
CA ALA A 217 -13.30 -30.01 2.63
C ALA A 217 -13.07 -31.25 1.74
N ASN A 218 -11.83 -31.52 1.34
CA ASN A 218 -11.48 -32.72 0.59
C ASN A 218 -11.63 -34.00 1.41
N ALA A 219 -11.25 -34.00 2.69
CA ALA A 219 -11.43 -35.14 3.56
C ALA A 219 -12.92 -35.50 3.73
N VAL A 220 -13.79 -34.50 3.93
CA VAL A 220 -15.24 -34.68 4.08
C VAL A 220 -15.88 -35.18 2.77
N SER A 221 -15.42 -34.68 1.62
CA SER A 221 -15.97 -35.05 0.31
C SER A 221 -15.36 -36.30 -0.32
N GLY A 222 -14.39 -36.96 0.35
CA GLY A 222 -13.64 -38.07 -0.25
C GLY A 222 -12.84 -37.66 -1.49
N GLY A 223 -12.33 -36.42 -1.50
CA GLY A 223 -11.56 -35.84 -2.59
C GLY A 223 -12.38 -35.33 -3.78
N LYS A 224 -13.69 -35.13 -3.61
CA LYS A 224 -14.62 -34.72 -4.69
C LYS A 224 -15.10 -33.28 -4.58
N SER A 225 -14.53 -32.48 -3.68
CA SER A 225 -14.90 -31.08 -3.52
C SER A 225 -14.54 -30.29 -4.78
N SER A 226 -15.53 -29.66 -5.40
CA SER A 226 -15.34 -28.76 -6.55
C SER A 226 -15.17 -27.30 -6.14
N THR A 227 -15.22 -26.99 -4.85
CA THR A 227 -15.25 -25.63 -4.30
C THR A 227 -14.11 -25.38 -3.30
N VAL A 228 -12.95 -26.02 -3.52
CA VAL A 228 -11.72 -25.67 -2.80
C VAL A 228 -11.29 -24.25 -3.19
N ALA A 229 -10.70 -23.52 -2.26
CA ALA A 229 -10.49 -22.08 -2.36
C ALA A 229 -9.08 -21.68 -2.83
N LEU A 230 -8.04 -22.45 -2.49
CA LEU A 230 -6.66 -22.07 -2.81
C LEU A 230 -6.32 -22.32 -4.27
N SER A 231 -6.69 -23.50 -4.79
CA SER A 231 -6.45 -23.87 -6.20
C SER A 231 -7.20 -22.92 -7.14
N GLY A 232 -6.50 -22.24 -8.03
CA GLY A 232 -7.10 -21.26 -8.95
C GLY A 232 -7.34 -19.88 -8.35
N SER A 233 -6.93 -19.63 -7.10
CA SER A 233 -6.91 -18.28 -6.51
C SER A 233 -5.85 -17.39 -7.17
N THR A 234 -5.95 -16.08 -6.95
CA THR A 234 -4.91 -15.13 -7.39
C THR A 234 -3.58 -15.39 -6.68
N GLU A 235 -3.60 -15.92 -5.45
CA GLU A 235 -2.40 -16.30 -4.71
C GLU A 235 -1.68 -17.50 -5.37
N ASP A 236 -2.42 -18.57 -5.69
CA ASP A 236 -1.92 -19.76 -6.41
C ASP A 236 -1.32 -19.43 -7.79
N GLN A 237 -1.79 -18.35 -8.40
CA GLN A 237 -1.26 -17.86 -9.65
C GLN A 237 -0.07 -16.93 -9.36
N GLN A 238 -0.29 -15.75 -8.83
CA GLN A 238 0.72 -14.69 -8.83
C GLN A 238 1.88 -14.89 -7.84
N PHE A 239 1.78 -15.79 -6.85
CA PHE A 239 2.71 -15.85 -5.72
C PHE A 239 3.48 -17.18 -5.58
N PHE A 240 3.05 -18.27 -6.22
CA PHE A 240 3.81 -19.53 -6.22
C PHE A 240 4.61 -19.64 -7.52
N ASP A 241 5.87 -20.09 -7.44
CA ASP A 241 6.84 -20.15 -8.55
C ASP A 241 6.37 -21.05 -9.71
N LYS A 242 5.46 -20.52 -10.52
CA LYS A 242 5.49 -20.64 -11.97
C LYS A 242 6.21 -19.37 -12.46
N PRO A 243 6.99 -19.42 -13.55
CA PRO A 243 7.53 -18.19 -14.16
C PRO A 243 6.33 -17.31 -14.54
N HIS A 244 5.99 -16.38 -13.66
CA HIS A 244 4.85 -15.51 -13.83
C HIS A 244 5.31 -14.27 -14.58
N THR A 245 5.01 -14.29 -15.88
CA THR A 245 4.41 -13.13 -16.55
C THR A 245 3.35 -12.55 -15.62
N VAL A 246 3.52 -11.27 -15.30
CA VAL A 246 2.61 -10.45 -14.50
C VAL A 246 1.18 -10.66 -14.99
N THR A 247 0.33 -11.28 -14.17
CA THR A 247 -1.09 -11.46 -14.48
C THR A 247 -1.93 -10.98 -13.31
N ALA A 248 -2.48 -9.78 -13.44
CA ALA A 248 -3.70 -9.35 -12.77
C ALA A 248 -4.64 -8.69 -13.81
N PRO A 249 -5.90 -9.13 -13.93
CA PRO A 249 -7.00 -8.33 -14.49
C PRO A 249 -8.14 -8.16 -13.45
N PRO A 250 -9.09 -7.20 -13.57
CA PRO A 250 -9.45 -6.41 -14.76
C PRO A 250 -9.50 -4.87 -14.54
N ASP A 251 -9.18 -4.14 -15.62
CA ASP A 251 -9.32 -2.68 -15.84
C ASP A 251 -8.61 -1.72 -14.85
N GLU A 252 -7.34 -1.40 -15.13
CA GLU A 252 -6.87 -0.07 -15.58
C GLU A 252 -5.33 -0.02 -15.64
N ASP A 253 -4.80 0.55 -16.73
CA ASP A 253 -3.43 1.06 -16.89
C ASP A 253 -2.25 0.07 -17.02
N GLU A 254 -2.37 -0.91 -17.93
CA GLU A 254 -1.21 -1.23 -18.76
C GLU A 254 -0.93 0.01 -19.63
N ILE A 255 0.12 0.75 -19.29
CA ILE A 255 0.62 1.90 -20.05
C ILE A 255 0.89 1.42 -21.47
N LEU A 256 0.06 1.86 -22.42
CA LEU A 256 0.33 1.69 -23.84
C LEU A 256 1.66 2.39 -24.11
N THR A 257 2.75 1.63 -24.24
CA THR A 257 4.07 2.21 -24.50
C THR A 257 4.11 2.65 -25.95
N MET A 258 4.04 3.95 -26.18
CA MET A 258 4.26 4.51 -27.51
C MET A 258 5.73 4.36 -27.88
N THR A 259 6.00 3.70 -28.99
CA THR A 259 7.35 3.57 -29.55
C THR A 259 7.76 4.76 -30.40
N ALA A 260 6.83 5.69 -30.65
CA ALA A 260 7.09 6.90 -31.42
C ALA A 260 7.62 8.01 -30.51
N VAL A 261 8.42 8.92 -31.07
CA VAL A 261 9.00 10.04 -30.33
C VAL A 261 7.92 11.06 -29.96
N GLU A 262 7.71 11.26 -28.67
CA GLU A 262 6.81 12.29 -28.11
C GLU A 262 7.51 13.65 -28.06
N LYS A 263 6.74 14.72 -28.27
CA LYS A 263 7.16 16.12 -28.10
C LYS A 263 6.26 16.81 -27.08
N GLU A 264 6.79 17.85 -26.46
CA GLU A 264 6.00 18.75 -25.60
C GLU A 264 4.77 19.29 -26.36
N GLY A 265 3.58 19.16 -25.76
CA GLY A 265 2.30 19.54 -26.35
C GLY A 265 1.49 18.37 -26.91
N ASP A 266 2.09 17.20 -27.10
CA ASP A 266 1.39 16.01 -27.60
C ASP A 266 0.31 15.50 -26.63
N GLU A 267 0.46 15.75 -25.33
CA GLU A 267 -0.48 15.39 -24.27
C GLU A 267 -1.88 16.01 -24.43
N LYS A 268 -1.99 17.07 -25.24
CA LYS A 268 -3.29 17.68 -25.60
C LYS A 268 -4.15 16.80 -26.48
N ILE A 269 -3.52 15.98 -27.33
CA ILE A 269 -4.20 15.06 -28.25
C ILE A 269 -4.15 13.64 -27.70
N LEU A 270 -2.99 13.23 -27.17
CA LEU A 270 -2.77 11.93 -26.54
C LEU A 270 -3.16 11.99 -25.05
N THR A 271 -4.38 12.44 -24.78
CA THR A 271 -4.91 12.44 -23.41
C THR A 271 -4.99 10.99 -22.88
N PRO A 272 -5.03 10.79 -21.55
CA PRO A 272 -5.21 9.46 -20.99
C PRO A 272 -6.42 8.72 -21.57
N ASP A 273 -7.53 9.42 -21.81
CA ASP A 273 -8.73 8.86 -22.44
C ASP A 273 -8.52 8.47 -23.90
N ALA A 274 -7.82 9.30 -24.68
CA ALA A 274 -7.48 8.97 -26.06
C ALA A 274 -6.57 7.74 -26.14
N MET A 275 -5.59 7.62 -25.23
CA MET A 275 -4.69 6.47 -25.14
C MET A 275 -5.45 5.18 -24.76
N ARG A 276 -6.39 5.27 -23.82
CA ARG A 276 -7.29 4.16 -23.48
C ARG A 276 -8.19 3.77 -24.65
N PHE A 277 -8.71 4.74 -25.41
CA PHE A 277 -9.51 4.47 -26.61
C PHE A 277 -8.70 3.75 -27.69
N LEU A 278 -7.48 4.22 -27.99
CA LEU A 278 -6.59 3.59 -28.97
C LEU A 278 -6.23 2.16 -28.56
N LYS A 279 -5.96 1.93 -27.27
CA LYS A 279 -5.74 0.58 -26.72
C LYS A 279 -6.94 -0.32 -26.99
N LYS A 280 -8.15 0.13 -26.65
CA LYS A 280 -9.40 -0.63 -26.87
C LYS A 280 -9.62 -0.93 -28.35
N LEU A 281 -9.36 0.05 -29.24
CA LEU A 281 -9.46 -0.12 -30.68
C LEU A 281 -8.49 -1.19 -31.18
N HIS A 282 -7.23 -1.12 -30.76
CA HIS A 282 -6.20 -2.10 -31.11
C HIS A 282 -6.59 -3.50 -30.63
N GLN A 283 -6.88 -3.67 -29.33
CA GLN A 283 -7.25 -4.96 -28.76
C GLN A 283 -8.47 -5.58 -29.44
N LYS A 284 -9.48 -4.77 -29.76
CA LYS A 284 -10.72 -5.26 -30.39
C LYS A 284 -10.52 -5.70 -31.84
N PHE A 285 -9.71 -4.97 -32.61
CA PHE A 285 -9.66 -5.14 -34.06
C PHE A 285 -8.37 -5.77 -34.59
N ASP A 286 -7.26 -5.79 -33.85
CA ASP A 286 -5.95 -6.17 -34.40
C ASP A 286 -5.89 -7.64 -34.82
N SER A 287 -6.41 -8.55 -33.99
CA SER A 287 -6.49 -9.98 -34.35
C SER A 287 -7.25 -10.19 -35.66
N ARG A 288 -8.40 -9.53 -35.83
CA ARG A 288 -9.20 -9.59 -37.06
C ARG A 288 -8.47 -8.92 -38.23
N ARG A 289 -7.81 -7.79 -37.99
CA ARG A 289 -6.99 -7.08 -38.98
C ARG A 289 -5.90 -7.98 -39.53
N LEU A 290 -5.14 -8.68 -38.67
CA LEU A 290 -4.08 -9.61 -39.07
C LEU A 290 -4.63 -10.78 -39.89
N GLN A 291 -5.76 -11.36 -39.48
CA GLN A 291 -6.44 -12.41 -40.26
C GLN A 291 -6.86 -11.91 -41.65
N LEU A 292 -7.45 -10.71 -41.72
CA LEU A 292 -7.86 -10.11 -42.99
C LEU A 292 -6.66 -9.79 -43.88
N LEU A 293 -5.56 -9.29 -43.32
CA LEU A 293 -4.32 -9.04 -44.06
C LEU A 293 -3.71 -10.34 -44.61
N ALA A 294 -3.74 -11.43 -43.84
CA ALA A 294 -3.33 -12.75 -44.32
C ALA A 294 -4.26 -13.24 -45.44
N LYS A 295 -5.58 -13.12 -45.26
CA LYS A 295 -6.59 -13.48 -46.27
C LYS A 295 -6.43 -12.68 -47.56
N ARG A 296 -6.09 -11.39 -47.47
CA ARG A 296 -5.82 -10.53 -48.65
C ARG A 296 -4.73 -11.11 -49.54
N ARG A 297 -3.67 -11.72 -48.98
CA ARG A 297 -2.61 -12.35 -49.77
C ARG A 297 -3.12 -13.56 -50.56
N ILE A 298 -4.01 -14.35 -49.96
CA ILE A 298 -4.65 -15.51 -50.61
C ILE A 298 -5.56 -15.04 -51.75
N VAL A 299 -6.39 -14.03 -51.49
CA VAL A 299 -7.29 -13.46 -52.50
C VAL A 299 -6.50 -12.84 -53.65
N GLN A 300 -5.42 -12.10 -53.36
CA GLN A 300 -4.56 -11.53 -54.39
C GLN A 300 -3.99 -12.61 -55.31
N ALA A 301 -3.47 -13.71 -54.76
CA ALA A 301 -2.97 -14.83 -55.57
C ALA A 301 -4.07 -15.45 -56.47
N SER A 302 -5.30 -15.54 -55.98
CA SER A 302 -6.44 -16.04 -56.76
C SER A 302 -6.82 -15.09 -57.91
N ILE A 303 -6.73 -13.77 -57.69
CA ILE A 303 -6.92 -12.75 -58.75
C ILE A 303 -5.80 -12.86 -59.78
N ASP A 304 -4.55 -12.93 -59.34
CA ASP A 304 -3.37 -13.01 -60.22
C ASP A 304 -3.42 -14.27 -61.12
N ASN A 305 -3.98 -15.37 -60.60
CA ASN A 305 -4.20 -16.62 -61.34
C ASN A 305 -5.51 -16.64 -62.15
N SER A 306 -6.27 -15.54 -62.18
CA SER A 306 -7.57 -15.44 -62.86
C SER A 306 -8.64 -16.43 -62.35
N GLU A 307 -8.50 -16.93 -61.12
CA GLU A 307 -9.46 -17.84 -60.47
C GLU A 307 -10.62 -17.10 -59.82
N TYR A 308 -10.40 -15.84 -59.40
CA TYR A 308 -11.39 -14.99 -58.76
C TYR A 308 -11.37 -13.58 -59.36
N PHE A 309 -12.56 -13.04 -59.65
CA PHE A 309 -12.73 -11.65 -60.05
C PHE A 309 -13.51 -10.90 -58.95
N PRO A 310 -13.03 -9.73 -58.49
CA PRO A 310 -13.73 -8.97 -57.45
C PRO A 310 -15.16 -8.62 -57.86
N ASP A 311 -16.12 -8.94 -57.01
CA ASP A 311 -17.51 -8.54 -57.12
C ASP A 311 -18.07 -8.21 -55.73
N PHE A 312 -19.22 -7.57 -55.68
CA PHE A 312 -19.89 -7.28 -54.42
C PHE A 312 -20.21 -8.56 -53.65
N ASN A 313 -20.01 -8.53 -52.32
CA ASN A 313 -20.43 -9.65 -51.48
C ASN A 313 -21.95 -9.87 -51.64
N PRO A 314 -22.41 -11.07 -52.06
CA PRO A 314 -23.84 -11.37 -52.20
C PRO A 314 -24.63 -11.14 -50.90
N GLU A 315 -24.01 -11.32 -49.73
CA GLU A 315 -24.63 -11.12 -48.42
C GLU A 315 -25.05 -9.65 -48.17
N THR A 316 -24.45 -8.70 -48.89
CA THR A 316 -24.75 -7.26 -48.75
C THR A 316 -25.73 -6.76 -49.82
N LYS A 317 -26.30 -7.66 -50.64
CA LYS A 317 -27.24 -7.29 -51.71
C LYS A 317 -28.47 -6.56 -51.18
N ALA A 318 -29.08 -7.06 -50.10
CA ALA A 318 -30.26 -6.44 -49.49
C ALA A 318 -30.01 -4.99 -49.03
N LEU A 319 -28.81 -4.69 -48.53
CA LEU A 319 -28.43 -3.32 -48.13
C LEU A 319 -28.25 -2.40 -49.35
N ARG A 320 -27.68 -2.91 -50.44
CA ARG A 320 -27.49 -2.12 -51.67
C ARG A 320 -28.80 -1.83 -52.40
N GLU A 321 -29.77 -2.73 -52.28
CA GLU A 321 -31.09 -2.60 -52.89
C GLU A 321 -32.08 -1.82 -52.01
N ASP A 322 -31.71 -1.53 -50.75
CA ASP A 322 -32.53 -0.75 -49.83
C ASP A 322 -32.43 0.75 -50.13
N LEU A 323 -33.45 1.28 -50.83
CA LEU A 323 -33.59 2.70 -51.13
C LEU A 323 -34.14 3.54 -49.95
N SER A 324 -34.51 2.91 -48.84
CA SER A 324 -35.00 3.62 -47.65
C SER A 324 -33.89 4.10 -46.73
N TRP A 325 -32.66 3.60 -46.92
CA TRP A 325 -31.50 4.02 -46.14
C TRP A 325 -31.19 5.50 -46.39
N THR A 326 -31.15 6.29 -45.32
CA THR A 326 -30.75 7.70 -45.36
C THR A 326 -29.61 7.95 -44.38
N GLY A 327 -28.72 8.86 -44.74
CA GLY A 327 -27.65 9.32 -43.85
C GLY A 327 -28.20 10.23 -42.73
N ALA A 328 -27.34 10.59 -41.79
CA ALA A 328 -27.68 11.56 -40.75
C ALA A 328 -27.98 12.95 -41.36
N VAL A 329 -28.74 13.77 -40.61
CA VAL A 329 -29.02 15.17 -40.98
C VAL A 329 -27.69 15.93 -41.08
N ILE A 330 -27.50 16.65 -42.19
CA ILE A 330 -26.28 17.43 -42.44
C ILE A 330 -26.24 18.62 -41.47
N PRO A 331 -25.15 18.81 -40.71
CA PRO A 331 -24.95 19.99 -39.86
C PRO A 331 -25.06 21.31 -40.64
N ASN A 332 -25.58 22.37 -39.98
CA ASN A 332 -25.87 23.65 -40.63
C ASN A 332 -24.66 24.32 -41.29
N ASP A 333 -23.48 24.15 -40.70
CA ASP A 333 -22.18 24.64 -41.17
C ASP A 333 -21.70 23.92 -42.44
N LEU A 334 -22.16 22.69 -42.68
CA LEU A 334 -21.84 21.89 -43.86
C LEU A 334 -22.92 21.96 -44.96
N LEU A 335 -23.98 22.76 -44.79
CA LEU A 335 -25.03 22.93 -45.79
C LEU A 335 -24.56 23.75 -47.00
N ASP A 336 -23.67 24.72 -46.81
CA ASP A 336 -23.13 25.56 -47.89
C ASP A 336 -21.70 25.14 -48.27
N ARG A 337 -21.57 24.16 -49.16
CA ARG A 337 -20.28 23.68 -49.69
C ARG A 337 -19.95 24.20 -51.09
N ARG A 338 -20.53 25.33 -51.51
CA ARG A 338 -20.35 25.87 -52.88
C ARG A 338 -18.90 26.19 -53.22
N VAL A 339 -18.11 26.57 -52.22
CA VAL A 339 -16.66 26.80 -52.34
C VAL A 339 -15.97 26.08 -51.20
N GLU A 340 -15.19 25.07 -51.54
CA GLU A 340 -14.43 24.25 -50.61
C GLU A 340 -12.95 24.29 -50.98
N ILE A 341 -12.11 24.33 -49.96
CA ILE A 341 -10.67 24.17 -50.11
C ILE A 341 -10.24 22.89 -49.41
N THR A 342 -9.33 22.15 -50.04
CA THR A 342 -8.74 20.92 -49.51
C THR A 342 -7.24 21.10 -49.43
N GLY A 343 -6.62 20.58 -48.37
CA GLY A 343 -5.18 20.65 -48.24
C GLY A 343 -4.66 20.05 -46.94
N PRO A 344 -3.33 20.02 -46.79
CA PRO A 344 -2.68 19.38 -45.65
C PRO A 344 -2.96 20.15 -44.36
N THR A 345 -2.74 19.46 -43.26
CA THR A 345 -2.98 19.97 -41.91
C THR A 345 -1.80 20.72 -41.32
N ASP A 346 -0.90 21.24 -42.15
CA ASP A 346 0.19 22.11 -41.71
C ASP A 346 -0.35 23.42 -41.12
N ARG A 347 0.22 23.87 -40.01
CA ARG A 347 -0.33 24.99 -39.21
C ARG A 347 -0.61 26.25 -40.03
N LYS A 348 0.34 26.64 -40.90
CA LYS A 348 0.18 27.78 -41.82
C LYS A 348 -0.92 27.56 -42.86
N MET A 349 -1.04 26.33 -43.38
CA MET A 349 -2.04 25.99 -44.40
C MET A 349 -3.44 26.04 -43.80
N VAL A 350 -3.63 25.47 -42.60
CA VAL A 350 -4.90 25.53 -41.85
C VAL A 350 -5.35 26.99 -41.67
N ILE A 351 -4.45 27.88 -41.21
CA ILE A 351 -4.77 29.31 -41.05
C ILE A 351 -5.19 29.96 -42.38
N ASN A 352 -4.42 29.72 -43.46
CA ASN A 352 -4.72 30.31 -44.76
C ASN A 352 -6.02 29.78 -45.36
N ALA A 353 -6.29 28.49 -45.21
CA ALA A 353 -7.50 27.84 -45.71
C ALA A 353 -8.74 28.41 -45.01
N LEU A 354 -8.71 28.51 -43.68
CA LEU A 354 -9.82 29.07 -42.89
C LEU A 354 -10.03 30.57 -43.16
N ASN A 355 -8.96 31.32 -43.48
CA ASN A 355 -9.01 32.74 -43.84
C ASN A 355 -9.29 33.00 -45.33
N SER A 356 -9.39 31.97 -46.18
CA SER A 356 -9.47 32.13 -47.65
C SER A 356 -10.79 32.72 -48.15
N GLY A 357 -11.83 32.69 -47.30
CA GLY A 357 -13.21 33.01 -47.69
C GLY A 357 -13.99 31.83 -48.27
N ALA A 358 -13.36 30.64 -48.39
CA ALA A 358 -14.08 29.39 -48.67
C ALA A 358 -15.10 29.11 -47.55
N LYS A 359 -16.17 28.37 -47.89
CA LYS A 359 -17.22 28.01 -46.94
C LYS A 359 -16.84 26.81 -46.09
N VAL A 360 -16.07 25.89 -46.66
CA VAL A 360 -15.58 24.68 -45.99
C VAL A 360 -14.09 24.49 -46.28
N PHE A 361 -13.35 24.06 -45.25
CA PHE A 361 -12.00 23.53 -45.38
C PHE A 361 -12.04 22.04 -45.05
N MET A 362 -11.70 21.20 -46.04
CA MET A 362 -11.49 19.78 -45.84
C MET A 362 -10.02 19.56 -45.46
N ALA A 363 -9.79 19.41 -44.16
CA ALA A 363 -8.50 19.05 -43.61
C ALA A 363 -8.17 17.59 -43.95
N ASP A 364 -7.22 17.41 -44.85
CA ASP A 364 -6.93 16.10 -45.44
C ASP A 364 -5.72 15.44 -44.75
N PHE A 365 -5.97 14.27 -44.16
CA PHE A 365 -4.97 13.44 -43.48
C PHE A 365 -4.48 12.27 -44.33
N GLU A 366 -4.91 12.18 -45.59
CA GLU A 366 -4.66 11.06 -46.49
C GLU A 366 -3.81 11.49 -47.69
N ASP A 367 -4.40 12.17 -48.68
CA ASP A 367 -3.78 12.34 -50.01
C ASP A 367 -2.74 13.47 -50.04
N SER A 368 -3.05 14.59 -49.40
CA SER A 368 -2.17 15.76 -49.32
C SER A 368 -1.25 15.76 -48.08
N ASN A 369 -1.39 14.77 -47.19
CA ASN A 369 -0.59 14.65 -45.97
C ASN A 369 0.10 13.28 -45.87
N THR A 370 1.43 13.26 -45.79
CA THR A 370 2.15 12.00 -45.56
C THR A 370 1.70 11.38 -44.24
N PRO A 371 1.33 10.08 -44.18
CA PRO A 371 0.79 9.44 -42.98
C PRO A 371 1.87 9.05 -41.97
N SER A 372 2.85 9.94 -41.74
CA SER A 372 3.84 9.80 -40.69
C SER A 372 3.21 10.09 -39.33
N TRP A 373 3.68 9.42 -38.27
CA TRP A 373 3.17 9.65 -36.90
C TRP A 373 3.15 11.14 -36.54
N ARG A 374 4.24 11.86 -36.88
CA ARG A 374 4.37 13.28 -36.55
C ARG A 374 3.39 14.15 -37.32
N ASN A 375 3.22 13.91 -38.61
CA ASN A 375 2.28 14.69 -39.44
C ASN A 375 0.83 14.50 -38.97
N GLN A 376 0.48 13.27 -38.58
CA GLN A 376 -0.86 12.96 -38.08
C GLN A 376 -1.09 13.66 -36.73
N LEU A 377 -0.13 13.60 -35.81
CA LEU A 377 -0.27 14.22 -34.49
C LEU A 377 -0.25 15.76 -34.56
N GLU A 378 0.67 16.35 -35.32
CA GLU A 378 0.70 17.81 -35.54
C GLU A 378 -0.56 18.31 -36.27
N GLY A 379 -1.08 17.53 -37.22
CA GLY A 379 -2.34 17.86 -37.87
C GLY A 379 -3.51 17.92 -36.88
N GLN A 380 -3.63 16.94 -35.98
CA GLN A 380 -4.64 16.93 -34.93
C GLN A 380 -4.47 18.12 -33.97
N MET A 381 -3.24 18.45 -33.58
CA MET A 381 -2.95 19.64 -32.75
C MET A 381 -3.34 20.95 -33.45
N ASN A 382 -3.05 21.08 -34.74
CA ASN A 382 -3.38 22.28 -35.49
C ASN A 382 -4.90 22.45 -35.62
N LEU A 383 -5.64 21.38 -35.86
CA LEU A 383 -7.11 21.44 -35.87
C LEU A 383 -7.69 21.69 -34.48
N TYR A 384 -7.11 21.10 -33.44
CA TYR A 384 -7.51 21.32 -32.04
C TYR A 384 -7.43 22.80 -31.65
N ASP A 385 -6.32 23.47 -32.00
CA ASP A 385 -6.14 24.90 -31.76
C ASP A 385 -7.03 25.75 -32.68
N ALA A 386 -7.21 25.36 -33.95
CA ALA A 386 -8.01 26.11 -34.91
C ALA A 386 -9.49 26.16 -34.52
N VAL A 387 -10.06 25.03 -34.09
CA VAL A 387 -11.46 24.95 -33.64
C VAL A 387 -11.72 25.83 -32.41
N ARG A 388 -10.70 26.06 -31.57
CA ARG A 388 -10.78 26.91 -30.37
C ARG A 388 -10.41 28.37 -30.60
N GLY A 389 -9.98 28.73 -31.81
CA GLY A 389 -9.52 30.07 -32.13
C GLY A 389 -8.11 30.41 -31.64
N ASP A 390 -7.36 29.43 -31.12
CA ASP A 390 -6.05 29.61 -30.49
C ASP A 390 -4.87 29.40 -31.46
N ILE A 391 -5.13 29.05 -32.72
CA ILE A 391 -4.09 28.77 -33.71
C ILE A 391 -3.38 30.06 -34.16
N SER A 392 -2.06 30.04 -34.06
CA SER A 392 -1.17 31.09 -34.58
C SER A 392 0.12 30.48 -35.13
N TYR A 393 0.76 31.16 -36.06
CA TYR A 393 2.02 30.73 -36.67
C TYR A 393 2.89 31.94 -37.03
N THR A 394 4.16 31.90 -36.61
CA THR A 394 5.17 32.89 -37.00
C THR A 394 6.18 32.23 -37.92
N HIS A 395 6.32 32.74 -39.14
CA HIS A 395 7.24 32.17 -40.11
C HIS A 395 8.70 32.29 -39.61
N PRO A 396 9.47 31.19 -39.55
CA PRO A 396 10.78 31.20 -38.87
C PRO A 396 11.78 32.17 -39.51
N THR A 397 11.77 32.27 -40.85
CA THR A 397 12.67 33.14 -41.62
C THR A 397 12.14 34.58 -41.80
N THR A 398 10.91 34.75 -42.29
CA THR A 398 10.37 36.08 -42.63
C THR A 398 9.78 36.83 -41.43
N LYS A 399 9.65 36.17 -40.27
CA LYS A 399 9.01 36.69 -39.05
C LYS A 399 7.56 37.17 -39.23
N LYS A 400 6.94 36.84 -40.37
CA LYS A 400 5.52 37.17 -40.62
C LYS A 400 4.63 36.31 -39.74
N GLU A 401 3.71 36.95 -39.04
CA GLU A 401 2.72 36.32 -38.18
C GLU A 401 1.43 36.02 -38.94
N TYR A 402 0.79 34.91 -38.57
CA TYR A 402 -0.44 34.40 -39.14
C TYR A 402 -1.35 33.98 -37.98
N SER A 403 -2.62 34.41 -38.02
CA SER A 403 -3.67 34.06 -37.06
C SER A 403 -5.02 34.02 -37.77
N LEU A 404 -6.06 33.49 -37.13
CA LEU A 404 -7.42 33.51 -37.68
C LEU A 404 -8.02 34.91 -37.67
N ASN A 405 -8.76 35.24 -38.73
CA ASN A 405 -9.56 36.46 -38.81
C ASN A 405 -10.82 36.35 -37.95
N LYS A 406 -11.40 37.48 -37.53
CA LYS A 406 -12.68 37.49 -36.79
C LYS A 406 -13.82 36.78 -37.53
N ASN A 407 -13.80 36.81 -38.86
CA ASN A 407 -14.72 36.05 -39.72
C ASN A 407 -13.87 35.06 -40.53
N HIS A 408 -13.89 33.78 -40.15
CA HIS A 408 -13.19 32.69 -40.82
C HIS A 408 -14.16 31.51 -41.02
N ALA A 409 -13.82 30.58 -41.92
CA ALA A 409 -14.59 29.34 -42.04
C ALA A 409 -14.50 28.57 -40.72
N GLY A 410 -15.62 28.10 -40.16
CA GLY A 410 -15.66 27.35 -38.89
C GLY A 410 -15.97 28.15 -37.62
N ASP A 411 -16.18 29.47 -37.70
CA ASP A 411 -16.48 30.37 -36.56
C ASP A 411 -17.76 30.00 -35.77
N CYS A 412 -18.59 29.08 -36.29
CA CYS A 412 -19.77 28.54 -35.59
C CYS A 412 -19.48 27.35 -34.65
N PHE A 413 -18.28 26.75 -34.65
CA PHE A 413 -17.95 25.65 -33.73
C PHE A 413 -17.91 26.09 -32.25
N ASN A 414 -17.60 27.36 -32.00
CA ASN A 414 -17.50 27.92 -30.65
C ASN A 414 -18.85 28.06 -29.92
N SER A 415 -20.00 27.94 -30.60
CA SER A 415 -21.33 28.08 -29.96
C SER A 415 -21.92 26.77 -29.43
N TYR A 416 -21.32 25.62 -29.72
CA TYR A 416 -21.84 24.30 -29.32
C TYR A 416 -21.18 23.71 -28.05
N TYR A 417 -20.05 24.27 -27.60
CA TYR A 417 -19.28 23.76 -26.45
C TYR A 417 -19.11 24.79 -25.31
N SER A 418 -19.91 25.87 -25.30
CA SER A 418 -19.98 26.88 -24.23
C SER A 418 -21.10 26.60 -23.24
#